data_AF-A0A3N5WU03-F1
#
_entry.id   AF-A0A3N5WU03-F1
#
_cell.length_a   1.000
_cell.length_b   1.000
_cell.length_c   1.000
_cell.angle_alpha   90.00
_cell.angle_beta   90.00
_cell.angle_gamma   90.00
#
_symmetry.space_group_name_H-M   'P 1'
#
loop_
_entity.id
_entity.type
_entity.pdbx_description
1 polymer ?
#
loop_
_entity_poly.entity_id
_entity_poly.type
_entity_poly.pdbx_seq_one_letter_code
_entity_poly.pdbx_strand_id
1 'polypeptide(L)' 'MSEHVVRPITYYGIFAILLVLTAVTAGVAFIDLGAMNTFVALTIAVVKATLVILYFMHVRYSSKLTWVFVGAGFFWFLIL' A
#
# COMPACT_ATOMS: atom_id res chain seq x y z
N MET A 1 31.57 -0.76 1.68
CA MET A 1 30.17 -0.64 2.14
C MET A 1 29.30 -1.35 1.13
N SER A 2 29.01 -2.63 1.36
CA SER A 2 28.14 -3.43 0.50
C SER A 2 26.71 -2.99 0.78
N GLU A 3 26.28 -1.94 0.10
CA GLU A 3 24.91 -1.46 0.16
C GLU A 3 24.02 -2.61 -0.33
N HIS A 4 23.33 -3.29 0.59
CA HIS A 4 22.35 -4.31 0.28
C HIS A 4 21.13 -3.60 -0.33
N VAL A 5 21.28 -3.13 -1.57
CA VAL A 5 20.18 -2.68 -2.42
C VAL A 5 19.29 -3.91 -2.60
N VAL A 6 18.10 -3.83 -2.03
CA VAL A 6 17.09 -4.89 -2.11
C VAL A 6 16.91 -5.26 -3.58
N ARG A 7 16.87 -6.57 -3.88
CA ARG A 7 16.88 -7.05 -5.26
C ARG A 7 15.77 -6.36 -6.07
N PRO A 8 16.07 -5.76 -7.24
CA PRO A 8 15.10 -5.05 -8.09
C PRO A 8 13.85 -5.88 -8.41
N ILE A 9 14.01 -7.21 -8.47
CA ILE A 9 12.94 -8.17 -8.75
C ILE A 9 11.74 -8.05 -7.80
N THR A 10 11.95 -7.66 -6.53
CA THR A 10 10.87 -7.51 -5.55
C THR A 10 9.98 -6.32 -5.89
N TYR A 11 10.56 -5.22 -6.39
CA TYR A 11 9.80 -4.03 -6.78
C TYR A 11 8.93 -4.30 -8.01
N TYR A 12 9.46 -5.01 -9.00
CA TYR A 12 8.68 -5.39 -10.19
C TYR A 12 7.54 -6.35 -9.85
N GLY A 13 7.76 -7.32 -8.95
CA GLY A 13 6.69 -8.20 -8.47
C GLY A 13 5.56 -7.44 -7.80
N ILE A 14 5.89 -6.47 -6.95
CA ILE A 14 4.86 -5.67 -6.23
C ILE A 14 4.21 -4.65 -7.15
N PHE A 15 4.95 -4.09 -8.10
CA PHE A 15 4.36 -3.26 -9.15
C PHE A 15 3.28 -4.02 -9.93
N ALA A 16 3.55 -5.28 -10.31
CA ALA A 16 2.54 -6.12 -10.98
C ALA A 16 1.31 -6.35 -10.08
N ILE A 17 1.51 -6.65 -8.79
CA ILE A 17 0.40 -6.80 -7.83
C ILE A 17 -0.43 -5.50 -7.73
N LEU A 18 0.22 -4.34 -7.66
CA LEU A 18 -0.47 -3.05 -7.61
C LEU A 18 -1.25 -2.76 -8.89
N LEU A 19 -0.73 -3.13 -10.07
CA LEU A 19 -1.46 -3.03 -11.33
C LEU A 19 -2.71 -3.92 -11.33
N VAL A 20 -2.60 -5.17 -10.87
CA VAL A 20 -3.75 -6.06 -10.72
C VAL A 20 -4.79 -5.48 -9.77
N LEU A 21 -4.39 -4.99 -8.59
CA LEU A 21 -5.31 -4.32 -7.65
C LEU A 21 -5.98 -3.10 -8.29
N THR A 22 -5.27 -2.36 -9.13
CA THR A 22 -5.84 -1.21 -9.86
C THR A 22 -6.92 -1.65 -10.84
N ALA A 23 -6.62 -2.69 -11.64
CA ALA A 23 -7.58 -3.25 -12.59
C ALA A 23 -8.82 -3.80 -11.88
N VAL A 24 -8.64 -4.49 -10.74
CA VAL A 24 -9.74 -4.98 -9.90
C VAL A 24 -10.59 -3.81 -9.38
N THR A 25 -9.98 -2.75 -8.85
CA THR A 25 -10.72 -1.58 -8.36
C THR A 25 -11.51 -0.91 -9.48
N ALA A 26 -10.90 -0.78 -10.67
CA ALA A 26 -11.56 -0.23 -11.85
C ALA A 26 -12.73 -1.12 -12.30
N GLY A 27 -12.55 -2.45 -12.33
CA GLY A 27 -13.61 -3.40 -12.65
C GLY A 27 -14.77 -3.37 -11.67
N VAL A 28 -14.47 -3.32 -10.36
CA VAL A 28 -15.46 -3.20 -9.29
C VAL A 28 -16.26 -1.91 -9.42
N ALA A 29 -15.67 -0.81 -9.89
CA ALA A 29 -16.37 0.45 -10.10
C ALA A 29 -17.49 0.38 -11.17
N PHE A 30 -17.45 -0.61 -12.06
CA PHE A 30 -18.51 -0.84 -13.05
C PHE A 30 -19.62 -1.78 -12.55
N ILE A 31 -19.46 -2.38 -11.38
CA ILE A 31 -20.44 -3.29 -10.77
C ILE A 31 -21.17 -2.53 -9.66
N ASP A 32 -22.48 -2.45 -9.75
CA ASP A 32 -23.29 -1.79 -8.72
C ASP A 32 -23.49 -2.72 -7.52
N LEU A 33 -22.56 -2.63 -6.56
CA LEU A 33 -22.61 -3.37 -5.29
C LEU A 33 -23.47 -2.67 -4.22
N GLY A 34 -24.12 -1.55 -4.56
CA GLY A 34 -24.89 -0.74 -3.61
C GLY A 34 -24.05 -0.32 -2.39
N ALA A 35 -24.57 -0.58 -1.19
CA ALA A 35 -23.90 -0.22 0.07
C ALA A 35 -22.54 -0.89 0.28
N MET A 36 -22.28 -2.04 -0.36
CA MET A 36 -21.00 -2.75 -0.25
C MET A 36 -19.88 -2.13 -1.10
N ASN A 37 -20.20 -1.25 -2.06
CA ASN A 37 -19.20 -0.63 -2.92
C ASN A 37 -18.14 0.13 -2.11
N THR A 38 -18.57 0.94 -1.14
CA THR A 38 -17.67 1.74 -0.28
C THR A 38 -16.74 0.85 0.56
N PHE A 39 -17.26 -0.23 1.15
CA PHE A 39 -16.46 -1.15 1.94
C PHE A 39 -15.41 -1.87 1.09
N VAL A 40 -15.79 -2.32 -0.11
CA VAL A 40 -14.86 -2.99 -1.03
C VAL A 40 -13.80 -2.01 -1.54
N ALA A 41 -14.20 -0.82 -1.97
CA ALA A 41 -13.29 0.21 -2.46
C ALA A 41 -12.27 0.64 -1.40
N LEU A 42 -12.72 0.90 -0.16
CA LEU A 42 -11.84 1.25 0.96
C LEU A 42 -10.90 0.11 1.32
N THR A 43 -11.40 -1.13 1.36
CA THR A 43 -10.55 -2.30 1.64
C THR A 43 -9.43 -2.43 0.62
N ILE A 44 -9.74 -2.31 -0.68
CA ILE A 44 -8.72 -2.37 -1.73
C ILE A 44 -7.76 -1.19 -1.62
N ALA A 45 -8.26 0.02 -1.33
CA ALA A 45 -7.43 1.21 -1.14
C ALA A 45 -6.42 1.04 0.00
N VAL A 46 -6.85 0.54 1.16
CA VAL A 46 -5.97 0.30 2.32
C VAL A 46 -4.90 -0.74 1.99
N VAL A 47 -5.27 -1.89 1.40
CA VAL A 47 -4.30 -2.93 1.02
C VAL A 47 -3.26 -2.37 0.05
N LYS A 48 -3.69 -1.61 -0.95
CA LYS A 48 -2.82 -0.99 -1.95
C LYS A 48 -1.86 0.01 -1.31
N ALA A 49 -2.35 0.85 -0.39
CA ALA A 49 -1.52 1.81 0.34
C ALA A 49 -0.47 1.12 1.23
N THR A 50 -0.86 0.05 1.94
CA THR A 50 0.08 -0.73 2.77
C THR A 50 1.21 -1.34 1.94
N LEU A 51 0.91 -1.91 0.78
CA LEU A 51 1.93 -2.45 -0.13
C LEU A 51 2.91 -1.37 -0.61
N VAL A 52 2.41 -0.18 -0.95
CA VAL A 52 3.25 0.95 -1.35
C VAL A 52 4.19 1.38 -0.21
N ILE A 53 3.65 1.57 1.00
CA ILE A 53 4.44 2.03 2.16
C ILE A 53 5.52 1.00 2.53
N LEU A 54 5.16 -0.28 2.60
CA LEU A 54 6.09 -1.32 3.04
C LEU A 54 7.25 -1.51 2.06
N TYR A 55 6.97 -1.47 0.75
CA TYR A 55 7.94 -1.86 -0.28
C TYR A 55 8.51 -0.70 -1.07
N PHE A 56 7.68 0.18 -1.64
CA PHE A 56 8.19 1.32 -2.41
C PHE A 56 8.81 2.39 -1.52
N MET A 57 8.19 2.70 -0.38
CA MET A 57 8.78 3.62 0.61
C MET A 57 9.83 2.94 1.50
N HIS A 58 10.18 1.67 1.24
CA HIS A 58 11.20 0.88 1.93
C HIS A 58 11.00 0.78 3.46
N VAL A 59 9.82 1.12 4.00
CA VAL A 59 9.56 1.15 5.44
C VAL A 59 9.83 -0.22 6.08
N ARG A 60 9.60 -1.32 5.36
CA ARG A 60 9.89 -2.68 5.85
C ARG A 60 11.38 -2.92 6.16
N TYR A 61 12.27 -2.22 5.48
CA TYR A 61 13.73 -2.36 5.59
C TYR A 61 14.40 -1.17 6.30
N SER A 62 13.64 -0.09 6.55
CA SER A 62 14.13 1.10 7.25
C SER A 62 14.33 0.87 8.75
N SER A 63 15.02 1.82 9.39
CA SER A 63 15.30 1.80 10.82
C SER A 63 14.02 1.91 11.67
N LYS A 64 14.11 1.54 12.96
CA LYS A 64 13.01 1.67 13.92
C LYS A 64 12.48 3.11 14.04
N LEU A 65 13.33 4.11 13.78
CA LEU A 65 12.93 5.52 13.80
C LEU A 65 11.87 5.82 12.71
N THR A 66 12.07 5.31 11.50
CA THR A 66 11.10 5.46 10.39
C THR A 66 9.74 4.87 10.74
N TRP A 67 9.71 3.72 11.43
CA TRP A 67 8.47 3.10 11.90
C TRP A 67 7.72 3.97 12.91
N VAL A 68 8.42 4.66 13.81
CA VAL A 68 7.80 5.60 14.76
C VAL A 68 7.16 6.77 14.01
N PHE A 69 7.84 7.34 13.02
CA PHE A 69 7.27 8.42 12.21
C PHE A 69 6.06 7.99 11.38
N VAL A 70 6.09 6.79 10.79
CA VAL A 70 4.92 6.24 10.08
C VAL A 70 3.74 6.06 11.05
N GLY A 71 3.98 5.50 12.24
CA GLY A 71 2.96 5.38 13.28
C GLY A 71 2.40 6.72 13.74
N ALA A 72 3.26 7.73 13.94
CA ALA A 72 2.86 9.08 14.30
C ALA A 72 2.03 9.74 13.19
N GLY A 73 2.36 9.51 11.91
CA GLY A 73 1.58 9.97 10.77
C GLY A 73 0.17 9.37 10.73
N PHE A 74 0.04 8.07 10.96
CA PHE A 74 -1.27 7.42 11.08
C PHE A 74 -2.06 7.91 12.29
N PHE A 75 -1.41 8.10 13.44
CA PHE A 75 -2.03 8.64 14.64
C PHE A 75 -2.59 10.05 14.40
N TRP A 76 -1.80 10.90 13.74
CA TRP A 76 -2.25 12.23 13.34
C TRP A 76 -3.42 12.18 12.36
N PHE A 77 -3.37 11.30 11.36
CA PHE A 77 -4.46 11.11 10.39
C PHE A 77 -5.78 10.67 11.04
N LEU A 78 -5.72 9.90 12.14
CA LEU A 78 -6.91 9.47 12.89
C LEU A 78 -7.53 10.59 13.73
N ILE A 79 -6.77 11.64 14.04
CA ILE A 79 -7.24 12.79 14.84
C ILE A 79 -7.88 13.87 13.97
N LEU A 80 -7.48 13.96 12.70
CA LEU A 80 -8.04 14.86 11.69
C LEU A 80 -9.43 14.42 11.24
#